data_AF-A0AAU8U7A6-F1
#
_entry.id   AF-A0AAU8U7A6-F1
#
_cell.length_a   1.000
_cell.length_b   1.000
_cell.length_c   1.000
_cell.angle_alpha   90.00
_cell.angle_beta   90.00
_cell.angle_gamma   90.00
#
_symmetry.space_group_name_H-M   'P 1'
#
loop_
_entity.id
_entity.type
_entity.pdbx_description
1 polymer ?
#
loop_
_entity_poly.entity_id
_entity_poly.type
_entity_poly.pdbx_seq_one_letter_code
_entity_poly.pdbx_strand_id
1 'polypeptide(L)'
;MGIRAQARWIPIKEYFALCNSYKLGTYLAAGIPVIIPENLSNRAIIEENDLGIVVRDLDEAKQVIADMDANRYVQSRDNAQRFSTLVQSGYYIKKLLIDTVHAIFAK
;
A
#
# COMPACT_ATOMS: atom_id res chain seq x y z
N MET A 1 29.37 35.53 5.00
CA MET A 1 28.33 35.23 3.98
C MET A 1 28.04 33.73 4.07
N GLY A 2 27.18 33.33 5.02
CA GLY A 2 26.91 31.92 5.33
C GLY A 2 25.78 31.39 4.48
N ILE A 3 26.05 30.39 3.64
CA ILE A 3 25.04 29.67 2.88
C ILE A 3 24.26 28.80 3.88
N ARG A 4 23.13 29.30 4.38
CA ARG A 4 22.13 28.47 5.05
C ARG A 4 21.40 27.68 3.97
N ALA A 5 21.82 26.45 3.72
CA ALA A 5 20.99 25.48 3.01
C ALA A 5 19.74 25.25 3.85
N GLN A 6 18.60 25.82 3.45
CA GLN A 6 17.30 25.46 4.01
C GLN A 6 16.97 24.04 3.53
N ALA A 7 17.30 23.03 4.34
CA ALA A 7 16.75 21.69 4.15
C ALA A 7 15.24 21.77 4.41
N ARG A 8 14.45 21.93 3.33
CA ARG A 8 12.99 21.90 3.40
C ARG A 8 12.57 20.44 3.56
N TRP A 9 12.34 20.02 4.79
CA TRP A 9 11.81 18.70 5.10
C TRP A 9 10.45 18.52 4.45
N ILE A 10 10.29 17.44 3.68
CA ILE A 10 8.99 17.02 3.17
C ILE A 10 8.18 16.51 4.37
N PRO A 11 7.00 17.07 4.66
CA PRO A 11 6.12 16.55 5.70
C PRO A 11 5.85 15.05 5.49
N ILE A 12 5.79 14.27 6.57
CA ILE A 12 5.62 12.81 6.48
C ILE A 12 4.37 12.40 5.67
N LYS A 13 3.33 13.23 5.70
CA LYS A 13 2.12 13.04 4.89
C LYS A 13 2.40 13.13 3.39
N GLU A 14 3.24 14.06 2.95
CA GLU A 14 3.65 14.16 1.55
C GLU A 14 4.56 13.00 1.16
N TYR A 15 5.44 12.56 2.06
CA TYR A 15 6.32 11.41 1.82
C TYR A 15 5.54 10.10 1.59
N PHE A 16 4.44 9.87 2.32
CA PHE A 16 3.59 8.68 2.14
C PHE A 16 2.94 8.59 0.74
N ALA A 17 2.70 9.73 0.09
CA ALA A 17 2.22 9.76 -1.29
C ALA A 17 3.29 9.39 -2.32
N LEU A 18 4.57 9.38 -1.93
CA LEU A 18 5.70 9.16 -2.84
C LEU A 18 6.37 7.79 -2.67
N CYS A 19 6.20 7.14 -1.53
CA CYS A 19 6.88 5.87 -1.23
C CYS A 19 5.96 4.66 -1.37
N ASN A 20 6.56 3.53 -1.76
CA ASN A 20 5.95 2.21 -1.61
C ASN A 20 6.35 1.65 -0.25
N SER A 21 5.37 1.41 0.62
CA SER A 21 5.64 0.87 1.96
C SER A 21 6.06 -0.60 1.88
N TYR A 22 7.28 -0.93 2.35
CA TYR A 22 7.70 -2.33 2.42
C TYR A 22 6.88 -3.13 3.44
N LYS A 23 6.44 -2.49 4.53
CA LYS A 23 5.56 -3.09 5.54
C LYS A 23 4.22 -3.52 4.95
N LEU A 24 3.68 -2.73 4.02
CA LEU A 24 2.47 -3.09 3.30
C LEU A 24 2.66 -4.42 2.55
N GLY A 25 3.77 -4.55 1.82
CA GLY A 25 4.14 -5.79 1.16
C GLY A 25 4.27 -6.97 2.13
N THR A 26 4.86 -6.76 3.31
CA THR A 26 4.98 -7.82 4.34
C THR A 26 3.62 -8.32 4.83
N TYR A 27 2.68 -7.43 5.15
CA TYR A 27 1.36 -7.84 5.63
C TYR A 27 0.53 -8.53 4.54
N LEU A 28 0.58 -8.00 3.31
CA LEU A 28 -0.10 -8.63 2.17
C LEU A 28 0.53 -9.99 1.83
N ALA A 29 1.85 -10.13 1.92
CA ALA A 29 2.52 -11.43 1.78
C ALA A 29 2.11 -12.41 2.88
N ALA A 30 1.78 -11.94 4.08
CA ALA A 30 1.26 -12.76 5.16
C ALA A 30 -0.24 -13.11 4.99
N GLY A 31 -0.93 -12.57 3.98
CA GLY A 31 -2.36 -12.79 3.76
C GLY A 31 -3.27 -12.04 4.73
N ILE A 32 -2.76 -10.97 5.35
CA ILE A 32 -3.48 -10.20 6.39
C ILE A 32 -3.99 -8.89 5.78
N PRO A 33 -5.28 -8.55 5.94
CA PRO A 33 -5.81 -7.27 5.46
C PRO A 33 -5.23 -6.11 6.28
N VAL A 34 -5.09 -4.94 5.65
CA VAL A 34 -4.35 -3.80 6.20
C VAL A 34 -5.23 -2.60 6.51
N ILE A 35 -4.75 -1.73 7.40
CA ILE A 35 -5.32 -0.40 7.63
C ILE A 35 -4.28 0.61 7.14
N ILE A 36 -4.65 1.41 6.14
CA ILE A 36 -3.73 2.38 5.53
C ILE A 36 -4.28 3.80 5.58
N PRO A 37 -3.42 4.82 5.64
CA PRO A 37 -3.88 6.19 5.53
C PRO A 37 -4.26 6.51 4.08
N GLU A 38 -5.22 7.41 3.90
CA GLU A 38 -5.78 7.76 2.58
C GLU A 38 -4.79 8.37 1.58
N ASN A 39 -3.67 8.90 2.07
CA ASN A 39 -2.63 9.54 1.28
C ASN A 39 -1.50 8.57 0.87
N LEU A 40 -1.63 7.27 1.16
CA LEU A 40 -0.63 6.29 0.75
C LEU A 40 -0.68 6.09 -0.77
N SER A 41 0.49 6.11 -1.41
CA SER A 41 0.63 5.99 -2.87
C SER A 41 -0.09 4.77 -3.49
N ASN A 42 -0.15 3.66 -2.75
CA ASN A 42 -0.75 2.40 -3.21
C ASN A 42 -2.22 2.22 -2.81
N ARG A 43 -2.92 3.29 -2.39
CA ARG A 43 -4.31 3.25 -1.94
C ARG A 43 -5.24 2.49 -2.90
N ALA A 44 -5.15 2.80 -4.20
CA ALA A 44 -6.01 2.21 -5.22
C ALA A 44 -5.93 0.67 -5.24
N ILE A 45 -4.72 0.10 -5.07
CA ILE A 45 -4.52 -1.35 -5.02
C ILE A 45 -5.30 -1.96 -3.84
N ILE A 46 -5.35 -1.28 -2.70
CA ILE A 46 -6.06 -1.76 -1.51
C ILE A 46 -7.58 -1.71 -1.71
N GLU A 47 -8.10 -0.61 -2.28
CA GLU A 47 -9.53 -0.43 -2.51
C GLU A 47 -10.06 -1.36 -3.61
N GLU A 48 -9.38 -1.42 -4.75
CA GLU A 48 -9.80 -2.20 -5.92
C GLU A 48 -9.79 -3.72 -5.67
N ASN A 49 -8.90 -4.19 -4.79
CA ASN A 49 -8.74 -5.60 -4.48
C ASN A 49 -9.35 -5.98 -3.11
N ASP A 50 -10.00 -5.05 -2.42
CA ASP A 50 -10.58 -5.23 -1.07
C ASP A 50 -9.60 -5.91 -0.10
N LEU A 51 -8.43 -5.28 0.07
CA LEU A 51 -7.32 -5.80 0.88
C LEU A 51 -7.27 -5.18 2.29
N GLY A 52 -8.34 -4.50 2.70
CA GLY A 52 -8.40 -3.82 3.99
C GLY A 52 -9.20 -2.51 3.95
N ILE A 53 -8.85 -1.58 4.83
CA ILE A 53 -9.55 -0.30 4.99
C ILE A 53 -8.60 0.89 4.83
N VAL A 54 -9.15 1.96 4.25
CA VAL A 54 -8.47 3.24 4.05
C VAL A 54 -9.10 4.25 4.99
N VAL A 55 -8.27 4.98 5.75
CA VAL A 55 -8.72 5.90 6.81
C VAL A 55 -7.98 7.23 6.73
N ARG A 56 -8.60 8.31 7.19
CA ARG A 56 -8.00 9.65 7.28
C ARG A 56 -7.13 9.82 8.52
N ASP A 57 -7.55 9.19 9.61
CA ASP A 57 -6.90 9.25 10.90
C ASP A 57 -7.20 8.01 11.77
N LEU A 58 -6.65 8.00 12.99
CA LEU A 58 -6.77 6.88 13.92
C LEU A 58 -8.16 6.78 14.55
N ASP A 59 -8.93 7.87 14.63
CA ASP A 59 -10.26 7.83 15.22
C ASP A 59 -11.27 7.23 14.22
N GLU A 60 -11.13 7.54 12.93
CA GLU A 60 -11.84 6.83 11.87
C GLU A 60 -11.48 5.33 11.85
N ALA A 61 -10.20 4.98 12.04
CA ALA A 61 -9.79 3.58 12.13
C ALA A 61 -10.50 2.84 13.28
N LYS A 62 -10.57 3.44 14.47
CA LYS A 62 -11.28 2.85 15.61
C LYS A 62 -12.76 2.65 15.30
N GLN A 63 -13.41 3.66 14.72
CA GLN A 63 -14.83 3.59 14.40
C GLN A 63 -15.11 2.49 13.38
N VAL A 64 -14.33 2.44 12.29
CA VAL A 64 -14.51 1.42 11.25
C VAL A 64 -14.29 0.00 11.80
N ILE A 65 -13.33 -0.19 12.71
CA ILE A 65 -13.12 -1.50 13.36
C ILE A 65 -14.28 -1.85 14.29
N ALA A 66 -14.77 -0.89 15.08
CA ALA A 66 -15.88 -1.12 16.02
C ALA A 66 -17.18 -1.51 15.32
N ASP A 67 -17.44 -0.91 14.15
CA ASP A 67 -18.63 -1.18 13.34
C ASP A 67 -18.44 -2.34 12.34
N MET A 68 -17.27 -2.99 12.33
CA MET A 68 -16.96 -4.03 11.35
C MET A 68 -17.68 -5.34 11.65
N ASP A 69 -18.51 -5.79 10.71
CA ASP A 69 -19.08 -7.13 10.76
C ASP A 69 -18.02 -8.21 10.48
N ALA A 70 -18.19 -9.39 11.10
CA ALA A 70 -17.28 -10.51 10.94
C ALA A 70 -17.15 -10.96 9.47
N ASN A 71 -18.23 -10.92 8.68
CA ASN A 71 -18.18 -11.32 7.28
C ASN A 71 -17.33 -10.37 6.44
N ARG A 72 -17.38 -9.06 6.75
CA ARG A 72 -16.54 -8.05 6.08
C ARG A 72 -15.06 -8.36 6.31
N TYR A 73 -14.67 -8.66 7.54
CA TYR A 73 -13.30 -9.02 7.85
C TYR A 73 -12.87 -10.31 7.13
N VAL A 74 -13.71 -11.35 7.16
CA VAL A 74 -13.44 -12.63 6.49
C VAL A 74 -13.23 -12.43 4.99
N GLN A 75 -14.06 -11.62 4.35
CA GLN A 75 -13.94 -11.30 2.93
C GLN A 75 -12.60 -10.63 2.61
N SER A 76 -12.24 -9.54 3.30
CA SER A 76 -10.96 -8.85 3.04
C SER A 76 -9.76 -9.73 3.37
N ARG A 77 -9.85 -10.61 4.38
CA ARG A 77 -8.82 -11.61 4.68
C ARG A 77 -8.66 -12.62 3.54
N ASP A 78 -9.75 -13.15 3.01
CA ASP A 78 -9.68 -14.13 1.92
C ASP A 78 -9.13 -13.49 0.64
N ASN A 79 -9.47 -12.23 0.37
CA ASN A 79 -8.89 -11.45 -0.71
C ASN A 79 -7.39 -11.21 -0.51
N ALA A 80 -6.97 -10.80 0.70
CA ALA A 80 -5.56 -10.66 1.05
C ALA A 80 -4.79 -11.97 0.90
N GLN A 81 -5.37 -13.10 1.31
CA GLN A 81 -4.77 -14.42 1.15
C GLN A 81 -4.58 -14.78 -0.32
N ARG A 82 -5.55 -14.48 -1.19
CA ARG A 82 -5.40 -14.69 -2.65
C ARG A 82 -4.33 -13.78 -3.23
N PHE A 83 -4.36 -12.49 -2.88
CA PHE A 83 -3.42 -11.49 -3.33
C PHE A 83 -1.97 -11.79 -2.90
N SER A 84 -1.78 -12.42 -1.73
CA SER A 84 -0.46 -12.79 -1.19
C SER A 84 0.39 -13.57 -2.19
N THR A 85 -0.24 -14.42 -3.02
CA THR A 85 0.42 -15.21 -4.06
C THR A 85 1.16 -14.32 -5.06
N LEU A 86 0.60 -13.17 -5.43
CA LEU A 86 1.26 -12.21 -6.33
C LEU A 86 2.49 -11.59 -5.66
N VAL A 87 2.40 -11.26 -4.38
CA VAL A 87 3.50 -10.67 -3.62
C VAL A 87 4.63 -11.69 -3.41
N GLN A 88 4.29 -12.89 -2.92
CA GLN A 88 5.24 -13.96 -2.63
C GLN A 88 5.95 -14.48 -3.87
N SER A 89 5.26 -14.55 -5.02
CA SER A 89 5.87 -14.94 -6.29
C SER A 89 6.74 -13.86 -6.92
N GLY A 90 6.79 -12.66 -6.33
CA GLY A 90 7.51 -11.51 -6.89
C GLY A 90 6.89 -11.00 -8.18
N TYR A 91 5.57 -11.11 -8.37
CA TYR A 91 4.89 -10.71 -9.61
C TYR A 91 5.21 -9.26 -10.00
N TYR A 92 5.05 -8.31 -9.07
CA TYR A 92 5.25 -6.88 -9.37
C TYR A 92 6.68 -6.53 -9.76
N ILE A 93 7.69 -7.15 -9.12
CA ILE A 93 9.09 -6.93 -9.50
C ILE A 93 9.38 -7.54 -10.87
N LYS A 94 8.85 -8.74 -11.15
CA LYS A 94 8.97 -9.38 -12.48
C LYS A 94 8.32 -8.53 -13.57
N LYS A 95 7.10 -8.04 -13.33
CA LYS A 95 6.36 -7.17 -14.24
C LYS A 95 7.16 -5.90 -14.55
N LEU A 96 7.63 -5.20 -13.52
CA LEU A 96 8.45 -4.00 -13.68
C LEU A 96 9.70 -4.27 -14.52
N LEU A 97 10.44 -5.33 -14.23
CA LEU A 97 11.67 -5.67 -14.95
C LEU A 97 11.40 -6.00 -16.41
N ILE A 98 10.40 -6.83 -16.69
CA ILE A 98 10.02 -7.22 -18.06
C ILE A 98 9.57 -5.99 -18.86
N ASP A 99 8.68 -5.18 -18.28
CA ASP A 99 8.14 -3.98 -18.93
C ASP A 99 9.24 -2.96 -19.21
N THR A 100 10.17 -2.79 -18.28
CA THR A 100 11.31 -1.86 -18.45
C THR A 100 12.24 -2.33 -19.56
N VAL A 101 12.60 -3.61 -19.59
CA VAL A 101 13.43 -4.18 -20.66
C VAL A 101 12.72 -4.02 -22.01
N HIS A 102 11.42 -4.34 -22.08
CA HIS A 102 10.64 -4.16 -23.30
C HIS A 102 10.60 -2.68 -23.74
N ALA A 103 10.33 -1.74 -22.84
CA ALA A 103 10.29 -0.31 -23.16
C ALA A 103 11.64 0.25 -23.63
N ILE A 104 12.76 -0.32 -23.17
CA ILE A 104 14.11 0.08 -23.59
C ILE A 104 14.45 -0.49 -24.98
N PHE A 105 14.16 -1.77 -25.23
CA PHE A 105 14.66 -2.50 -26.40
C PHE A 105 13.65 -2.67 -27.55
N ALA A 106 12.35 -2.66 -27.27
CA ALA A 106 11.29 -2.83 -28.26
C ALA A 106 10.75 -1.50 -28.81
N LYS A 107 11.62 -0.48 -28.89
CA LYS A 107 11.35 0.72 -29.68
C LYS A 107 11.26 0.39 -31.16
#